data_AF-A0A3E2JDX2-F1
#
_entry.id   AF-A0A3E2JDX2-F1
#
_cell.length_a   1.000
_cell.length_b   1.000
_cell.length_c   1.000
_cell.angle_alpha   90.00
_cell.angle_beta   90.00
_cell.angle_gamma   90.00
#
_symmetry.space_group_name_H-M   'P 1'
#
loop_
_entity.id
_entity.type
_entity.pdbx_description
1 polymer ?
#
loop_
_entity_poly.entity_id
_entity_poly.type
_entity_poly.pdbx_seq_one_letter_code
_entity_poly.pdbx_strand_id
1 'polypeptide(L)' 'MIFTIDPNNFMLTVGGTEDKGLIGQLEEVLNSARNSRELFVHIIQSRSDDCTQFTRDKYDKYTLVREIKNVTGYA' A
#
# COMPACT_ATOMS: atom_id res chain seq x y z
N MET A 1 10.01 7.20 10.43
CA MET A 1 8.91 7.47 9.47
C MET A 1 8.64 6.21 8.67
N ILE A 2 7.38 5.77 8.63
CA ILE A 2 6.95 4.51 8.02
C ILE A 2 5.70 4.81 7.21
N PHE A 3 5.64 4.35 5.96
CA PHE A 3 4.46 4.42 5.12
C PHE A 3 3.84 3.04 4.99
N THR A 4 2.55 2.91 5.27
CA THR A 4 1.83 1.65 5.13
C THR A 4 0.71 1.84 4.12
N ILE A 5 0.67 1.01 3.07
CA ILE A 5 -0.39 1.06 2.05
C ILE A 5 -1.27 -0.17 2.22
N ASP A 6 -2.58 0.04 2.37
CA ASP A 6 -3.55 -1.04 2.30
C ASP A 6 -3.68 -1.51 0.83
N PRO A 7 -3.39 -2.78 0.53
CA PRO A 7 -3.36 -3.25 -0.85
C PRO A 7 -4.75 -3.40 -1.49
N ASN A 8 -5.83 -3.29 -0.73
CA ASN A 8 -7.22 -3.47 -1.20
C ASN A 8 -7.88 -2.16 -1.59
N ASN A 9 -7.60 -1.08 -0.86
CA ASN A 9 -8.19 0.25 -1.11
C ASN A 9 -7.13 1.33 -1.43
N PHE A 10 -5.85 0.99 -1.35
CA PHE A 10 -4.71 1.88 -1.59
C PHE A 10 -4.61 3.07 -0.64
N MET A 11 -5.28 3.03 0.51
CA MET A 11 -5.10 4.06 1.52
C MET A 11 -3.72 3.93 2.15
N LEU A 12 -2.97 5.03 2.14
CA LEU A 12 -1.66 5.15 2.75
C LEU A 12 -1.79 5.82 4.12
N THR A 13 -1.17 5.23 5.14
CA THR A 13 -1.03 5.80 6.48
C THR A 13 0.43 6.10 6.81
N VAL A 14 0.65 7.16 7.58
CA VAL A 14 1.99 7.61 8.00
C VAL A 14 2.19 7.32 9.48
N GLY A 15 3.29 6.63 9.79
CA GLY A 15 3.68 6.29 11.15
C GLY A 15 5.14 6.61 11.47
N GLY A 16 5.57 6.28 12.68
CA GLY A 16 6.94 6.52 13.15
C GLY A 16 7.26 7.99 13.43
N THR A 17 6.22 8.80 13.68
CA THR A 17 6.25 10.13 14.29
C THR A 17 4.92 10.34 15.03
N GLU A 18 4.87 11.23 16.03
CA GLU A 18 3.64 11.60 16.75
C GLU A 18 3.08 12.97 16.31
N ASP A 19 3.79 13.67 15.41
CA ASP A 19 3.36 14.95 14.87
C ASP A 19 2.15 14.78 13.96
N LYS A 20 0.96 15.04 14.51
CA LYS A 20 -0.32 14.91 13.81
C LYS A 20 -0.48 15.87 12.63
N GLY A 21 0.16 17.05 12.69
CA GLY A 21 0.11 18.02 11.59
C GLY A 21 0.89 17.50 10.39
N LEU A 22 2.11 17.02 10.63
CA LEU A 22 2.95 16.41 9.60
C LEU A 22 2.31 15.15 9.03
N ILE A 23 1.75 14.28 9.89
CA ILE A 23 1.02 13.07 9.45
C ILE A 23 -0.12 13.45 8.51
N GLY A 24 -0.99 14.38 8.92
CA GLY A 24 -2.15 14.80 8.13
C GLY A 24 -1.76 15.37 6.77
N GLN A 25 -0.75 16.25 6.72
CA GLN A 25 -0.28 16.83 5.46
C GLN A 25 0.31 15.78 4.51
N LEU A 26 1.08 14.83 5.03
CA LEU A 26 1.65 13.75 4.22
C LEU A 26 0.56 12.80 3.71
N GLU A 27 -0.37 12.39 4.58
CA GLU A 27 -1.49 11.53 4.19
C GLU A 27 -2.39 12.23 3.15
N GLU A 28 -2.65 13.52 3.29
CA GLU A 28 -3.44 14.29 2.33
C GLU A 28 -2.79 14.30 0.94
N VAL A 29 -1.49 14.65 0.85
CA VAL A 29 -0.77 14.70 -0.43
C VAL A 29 -0.61 13.31 -1.05
N LEU A 30 -0.25 12.30 -0.25
CA LEU A 30 0.03 10.96 -0.75
C LEU A 30 -1.23 10.15 -1.09
N ASN A 31 -2.36 10.43 -0.44
CA ASN A 31 -3.66 9.85 -0.81
C ASN A 31 -4.41 10.67 -1.85
N SER A 32 -3.93 11.87 -2.21
CA SER A 32 -4.55 12.64 -3.27
C SER A 32 -4.50 11.92 -4.62
N ALA A 33 -5.58 12.05 -5.38
CA ALA A 33 -5.77 11.41 -6.69
C ALA A 33 -5.53 9.89 -6.65
N ARG A 34 -4.45 9.40 -7.27
CA ARG A 34 -4.10 7.97 -7.32
C ARG A 34 -2.66 7.72 -6.86
N ASN A 35 -2.04 8.67 -6.18
CA ASN A 35 -0.62 8.63 -5.85
C ASN A 35 -0.23 7.36 -5.07
N SER A 36 -0.99 7.04 -4.02
CA SER A 36 -0.79 5.84 -3.21
C SER A 36 -0.98 4.54 -4.00
N ARG A 37 -1.94 4.50 -4.93
CA ARG A 37 -2.15 3.35 -5.83
C ARG A 37 -0.99 3.18 -6.79
N GLU A 38 -0.54 4.24 -7.44
CA GLU A 38 0.57 4.17 -8.40
C GLU A 38 1.88 3.84 -7.68
N LEU A 39 2.10 4.35 -6.47
CA LEU A 39 3.22 3.95 -5.61
C LEU A 39 3.16 2.46 -5.27
N PHE A 40 2.01 1.94 -4.86
CA PHE A 40 1.82 0.51 -4.60
C PHE A 40 2.15 -0.34 -5.83
N VAL A 41 1.61 0.04 -6.99
CA VAL A 41 1.87 -0.67 -8.26
C VAL A 41 3.35 -0.62 -8.59
N HIS A 42 4.01 0.52 -8.45
CA HIS A 42 5.43 0.67 -8.71
C HIS A 42 6.29 -0.22 -7.80
N ILE A 43 6.00 -0.28 -6.50
CA ILE A 43 6.69 -1.16 -5.54
C ILE A 43 6.50 -2.63 -5.94
N ILE A 44 5.27 -3.01 -6.31
CA ILE A 44 4.91 -4.37 -6.73
C ILE A 44 5.41 -4.70 -8.15
N GLN A 45 5.85 -3.73 -8.95
CA GLN A 45 6.45 -4.01 -10.25
C GLN A 45 7.98 -3.99 -10.20
N SER A 46 8.56 -3.19 -9.33
CA SER A 46 10.01 -3.01 -9.19
C SER A 46 10.62 -3.99 -8.18
N ARG A 47 9.97 -5.13 -7.98
CA ARG A 47 10.36 -6.11 -6.96
C ARG A 47 11.65 -6.81 -7.35
N SER A 48 12.61 -6.77 -6.43
CA SER A 48 13.77 -7.67 -6.40
C SER A 48 13.67 -8.57 -5.15
N ASP A 49 14.34 -9.72 -5.18
CA ASP A 49 14.30 -10.71 -4.10
C ASP A 49 14.86 -10.18 -2.76
N ASP A 50 15.61 -9.07 -2.79
CA ASP A 50 16.24 -8.39 -1.65
C ASP A 50 15.49 -7.13 -1.18
N CYS A 51 14.29 -6.86 -1.70
CA CYS A 51 13.54 -5.66 -1.37
C CYS A 51 13.03 -5.68 0.09
N THR A 52 13.40 -4.66 0.88
CA THR A 52 12.93 -4.49 2.27
C THR A 52 11.53 -3.88 2.37
N GLN A 53 10.97 -3.41 1.26
CA GLN A 53 9.69 -2.70 1.21
C GLN A 53 8.47 -3.63 1.15
N PHE A 54 8.67 -4.94 0.92
CA PHE A 54 7.61 -5.95 1.00
C PHE A 54 8.15 -7.29 1.51
N THR A 55 7.24 -8.20 1.90
CA THR A 55 7.60 -9.58 2.21
C THR A 55 6.80 -10.53 1.32
N ARG A 56 7.36 -11.72 1.04
CA ARG A 56 6.70 -12.73 0.21
C ARG A 56 5.31 -13.12 0.75
N ASP A 57 5.20 -13.35 2.06
CA ASP A 57 3.94 -13.68 2.74
C ASP A 57 2.84 -12.62 2.52
N LYS A 58 3.18 -11.33 2.63
CA LYS A 58 2.22 -10.24 2.38
C LYS A 58 1.76 -10.22 0.92
N TYR A 59 2.65 -10.50 -0.01
CA TYR A 59 2.31 -10.56 -1.43
C TYR A 59 1.42 -11.75 -1.78
N ASP A 60 1.72 -12.93 -1.24
CA ASP A 60 0.92 -14.12 -1.49
C ASP A 60 -0.51 -13.93 -0.96
N LYS A 61 -0.67 -13.35 0.25
CA LYS A 61 -1.97 -12.95 0.81
C LYS A 61 -2.72 -11.95 -0.09
N TYR A 62 -2.05 -10.92 -0.57
CA TYR A 62 -2.65 -9.96 -1.51
C TYR A 62 -3.16 -10.65 -2.78
N THR A 63 -2.34 -11.54 -3.35
CA THR A 63 -2.67 -12.26 -4.59
C THR A 63 -3.90 -13.15 -4.39
N LEU A 64 -3.93 -13.92 -3.29
CA LEU A 64 -5.07 -14.75 -2.90
C LEU A 64 -6.37 -13.93 -2.76
N VAL A 65 -6.34 -12.82 -2.03
CA VAL A 65 -7.53 -11.96 -1.85
C VAL A 65 -7.99 -11.40 -3.20
N ARG A 66 -7.06 -10.97 -4.05
CA ARG A 66 -7.39 -10.44 -5.39
C ARG A 66 -8.02 -11.50 -6.28
N GLU A 67 -7.52 -12.73 -6.27
CA GLU A 67 -8.09 -13.86 -7.01
C GLU A 67 -9.51 -14.19 -6.53
N ILE A 68 -9.72 -14.25 -5.20
CA ILE A 68 -11.04 -14.46 -4.61
C ILE A 68 -12.01 -13.36 -5.07
N LYS A 69 -11.62 -12.07 -4.97
CA LYS A 69 -12.45 -10.96 -5.45
C LYS A 69 -12.77 -11.08 -6.95
N ASN A 70 -11.79 -11.48 -7.76
CA ASN A 70 -11.97 -11.63 -9.21
C ASN A 70 -12.95 -12.76 -9.57
N VAL A 71 -12.91 -13.88 -8.84
CA VAL A 71 -13.79 -15.03 -9.10
C VAL A 71 -15.19 -14.83 -8.52
N THR A 72 -15.29 -14.19 -7.34
CA THR A 72 -16.55 -14.08 -6.60
C THR A 72 -17.31 -12.77 -6.85
N GLY A 73 -16.63 -11.74 -7.38
CA GLY A 73 -17.20 -10.40 -7.52
C GLY A 73 -17.43 -9.67 -6.19
N TYR A 74 -16.91 -10.19 -5.08
CA TYR A 74 -17.04 -9.56 -3.75
C TYR A 74 -16.18 -8.29 -3.72
N ALA A 75 -16.83 -7.11 -3.70
CA ALA A 75 -16.18 -5.81 -3.59
C ALA A 75 -15.93 -5.47 -2.11
#